data_AF-B7J7J6-F1
#
_entry.id   AF-B7J7J6-F1
#
_cell.length_a   1.000
_cell.length_b   1.000
_cell.length_c   1.000
_cell.angle_alpha   90.00
_cell.angle_beta   90.00
_cell.angle_gamma   90.00
#
_symmetry.space_group_name_H-M   'P 1'
#
loop_
_entity.id
_entity.type
_entity.pdbx_description
1 polymer ?
#
loop_
_entity_poly.entity_id
_entity_poly.type
_entity_poly.pdbx_seq_one_letter_code
_entity_poly.pdbx_strand_id
1 'polypeptide(L)'
;MEISKKAREAIEDIINRRAKIASMQEQLKEDVKAVAEHLDIKPGKLNKIIGLVEKERQSGEVVEEERDTLDTVESLVGEREE
;
A
#
# COMPACT_ATOMS: atom_id res chain seq x y z
N MET A 1 18.56 -8.38 36.75
CA MET A 1 17.70 -9.38 36.09
C MET A 1 18.46 -9.92 34.90
N GLU A 2 18.86 -11.18 34.93
CA GLU A 2 19.49 -11.81 33.76
C GLU A 2 18.39 -12.22 32.78
N ILE A 3 18.47 -11.70 31.55
CA ILE A 3 17.58 -12.10 30.47
C ILE A 3 18.01 -13.50 30.03
N SER A 4 17.08 -14.46 30.02
CA SER A 4 17.38 -15.81 29.55
C SER A 4 17.82 -15.79 28.08
N LYS A 5 18.71 -16.71 27.70
CA LYS A 5 19.20 -16.83 26.31
C LYS A 5 18.04 -16.85 25.29
N LYS A 6 16.98 -17.59 25.60
CA LYS A 6 15.75 -17.68 24.78
C LYS A 6 15.04 -16.33 24.63
N ALA A 7 14.98 -15.52 25.69
CA ALA A 7 14.39 -14.19 25.63
C ALA A 7 15.24 -13.21 24.80
N ARG A 8 16.58 -13.32 24.87
CA ARG A 8 17.49 -12.55 24.01
C ARG A 8 17.30 -12.89 22.54
N GLU A 9 17.27 -14.17 22.19
CA GLU A 9 17.04 -14.64 20.81
C GLU A 9 15.70 -14.13 20.26
N ALA A 10 14.63 -14.21 21.05
CA ALA A 10 13.31 -13.70 20.64
C ALA A 10 13.30 -12.18 20.39
N ILE A 11 14.05 -11.41 21.19
CA ILE A 11 14.18 -9.95 21.00
C ILE A 11 14.97 -9.64 19.72
N GLU A 12 16.07 -10.35 19.48
CA GLU A 12 16.89 -10.19 18.27
C GLU A 12 16.08 -10.53 17.00
N ASP A 13 15.26 -11.59 17.05
CA ASP A 13 14.35 -11.93 15.97
C ASP A 13 13.33 -10.83 15.66
N ILE A 14 12.74 -10.23 16.70
CA ILE A 14 11.79 -9.11 16.54
C ILE A 14 12.50 -7.90 15.91
N ILE A 15 13.71 -7.57 16.36
CA ILE A 15 14.51 -6.46 15.79
C ILE A 15 14.76 -6.71 14.31
N ASN A 16 15.20 -7.91 13.94
CA ASN A 16 15.47 -8.28 12.56
C ASN A 16 14.22 -8.21 11.69
N ARG A 17 13.06 -8.67 12.20
CA ARG A 17 11.77 -8.55 11.49
C ARG A 17 11.37 -7.09 11.30
N ARG A 18 11.54 -6.24 12.32
CA ARG A 18 11.23 -4.80 12.21
C ARG A 18 12.10 -4.11 11.16
N ALA A 19 13.39 -4.44 11.09
CA ALA A 19 14.29 -3.92 10.07
C ALA A 19 13.84 -4.33 8.65
N LYS A 20 13.45 -5.59 8.47
CA LYS A 20 12.91 -6.08 7.18
C LYS A 20 11.62 -5.37 6.79
N ILE A 21 10.70 -5.18 7.73
CA ILE A 21 9.44 -4.45 7.47
C ILE A 21 9.73 -3.02 7.06
N ALA A 22 10.66 -2.32 7.72
CA ALA A 22 11.02 -0.96 7.37
C ALA A 22 11.58 -0.87 5.94
N SER A 23 12.45 -1.80 5.54
CA SER A 23 12.98 -1.88 4.18
C SER A 23 11.88 -2.15 3.14
N MET A 24 10.95 -3.07 3.41
CA MET A 24 9.81 -3.32 2.52
C MET A 24 8.88 -2.11 2.42
N GLN A 25 8.66 -1.38 3.51
CA GLN A 25 7.87 -0.15 3.50
C GLN A 25 8.51 0.96 2.66
N GLU A 26 9.83 1.01 2.59
CA GLU A 26 10.55 1.94 1.74
C GLU A 26 10.39 1.57 0.26
N GLN A 27 10.59 0.28 -0.08
CA GLN A 27 10.36 -0.25 -1.42
C GLN A 27 8.93 0.01 -1.90
N LEU A 28 7.92 -0.26 -1.06
CA LEU A 28 6.52 0.01 -1.38
C LEU A 28 6.26 1.49 -1.69
N LYS A 29 6.94 2.42 -1.01
CA LYS A 29 6.81 3.86 -1.32
C LYS A 29 7.39 4.20 -2.68
N GLU A 30 8.50 3.57 -3.07
CA GLU A 30 9.09 3.75 -4.40
C GLU A 30 8.20 3.16 -5.49
N ASP A 31 7.67 1.96 -5.27
CA ASP A 31 6.73 1.31 -6.19
C ASP A 31 5.47 2.16 -6.41
N VAL A 32 4.90 2.70 -5.33
CA VAL A 32 3.74 3.60 -5.41
C VAL A 32 4.08 4.87 -6.20
N LYS A 33 5.30 5.43 -6.04
CA LYS A 33 5.71 6.59 -6.85
C LYS A 33 5.85 6.21 -8.33
N ALA A 34 6.52 5.10 -8.62
CA ALA A 34 6.75 4.64 -9.99
C ALA A 34 5.43 4.37 -10.74
N VAL A 35 4.47 3.70 -10.09
CA VAL A 35 3.14 3.46 -10.66
C VAL A 35 2.37 4.77 -10.82
N ALA A 36 2.43 5.68 -9.83
CA ALA A 36 1.76 6.97 -9.92
C ALA A 36 2.32 7.83 -11.06
N GLU A 37 3.63 7.83 -11.28
CA GLU A 37 4.30 8.48 -12.40
C GLU A 37 3.90 7.86 -13.74
N HIS A 38 3.86 6.52 -13.82
CA HIS A 38 3.43 5.82 -15.04
C HIS A 38 1.98 6.13 -15.42
N LEU A 39 1.11 6.32 -14.43
CA LEU A 39 -0.29 6.67 -14.61
C LEU A 39 -0.55 8.19 -14.66
N ASP A 40 0.50 9.02 -14.55
CA ASP A 40 0.42 10.49 -14.51
C ASP A 40 -0.57 11.05 -13.46
N ILE A 41 -0.58 10.40 -12.29
CA ILE A 41 -1.39 10.80 -11.13
C ILE A 41 -0.51 11.10 -9.92
N LYS A 42 -1.06 11.84 -8.94
CA LYS A 42 -0.36 12.08 -7.68
C LYS A 42 -0.29 10.77 -6.86
N PRO A 43 0.84 10.45 -6.21
CA PRO A 43 0.97 9.25 -5.36
C PRO A 43 -0.08 9.16 -4.24
N GLY A 44 -0.54 10.30 -3.71
CA GLY A 44 -1.63 10.33 -2.72
C GLY A 44 -2.97 9.86 -3.27
N LYS A 45 -3.23 10.05 -4.57
CA LYS A 45 -4.42 9.59 -5.28
C LYS A 45 -4.36 8.07 -5.49
N LEU A 46 -3.19 7.56 -5.92
CA LEU A 46 -2.96 6.12 -6.03
C LEU A 46 -3.12 5.40 -4.69
N ASN A 47 -2.57 5.94 -3.60
CA ASN A 47 -2.75 5.35 -2.26
C ASN A 47 -4.22 5.25 -1.83
N LYS A 48 -5.06 6.23 -2.19
CA LYS A 48 -6.50 6.16 -1.92
C LYS A 48 -7.15 5.02 -2.70
N ILE A 49 -6.83 4.88 -3.99
CA ILE A 49 -7.33 3.80 -4.85
C ILE A 49 -6.93 2.44 -4.26
N ILE A 50 -5.66 2.25 -3.90
CA ILE A 50 -5.18 1.02 -3.27
C ILE A 50 -5.98 0.71 -2.00
N GLY A 51 -6.21 1.70 -1.14
CA GLY A 51 -6.97 1.52 0.10
C GLY A 51 -8.45 1.19 -0.10
N LEU A 52 -9.06 1.62 -1.20
CA LEU A 52 -10.43 1.22 -1.57
C LEU A 52 -10.45 -0.25 -2.00
N VAL A 53 -9.56 -0.63 -2.93
CA VAL A 53 -9.43 -2.02 -3.42
C VAL A 53 -9.09 -3.00 -2.30
N GLU A 54 -8.24 -2.61 -1.35
CA GLU A 54 -7.91 -3.45 -0.19
C GLU A 54 -9.13 -3.70 0.71
N LYS A 55 -10.00 -2.70 0.90
CA LYS A 55 -11.23 -2.86 1.67
C LYS A 55 -12.20 -3.79 0.97
N GLU A 56 -12.41 -3.62 -0.33
CA GLU A 56 -13.26 -4.51 -1.16
C GLU A 56 -12.81 -5.98 -1.07
N ARG A 57 -11.49 -6.21 -1.15
CA ARG A 57 -10.92 -7.56 -1.02
C ARG A 57 -11.16 -8.19 0.35
N GLN A 58 -11.20 -7.37 1.41
CA GLN A 58 -11.43 -7.86 2.78
C GLN A 58 -12.91 -8.11 3.08
N SER A 59 -13.81 -7.30 2.53
CA SER A 59 -15.27 -7.46 2.73
C SER A 59 -15.85 -8.61 1.92
N GLY A 60 -15.24 -9.01 0.80
CA GLY A 60 -15.80 -10.03 -0.12
C GLY A 60 -17.05 -9.55 -0.87
N GLU A 61 -17.65 -8.45 -0.40
CA GLU A 61 -18.52 -7.58 -1.17
C GLU A 61 -17.65 -6.81 -2.16
N VAL A 62 -17.79 -7.16 -3.44
CA VAL A 62 -17.59 -6.19 -4.51
C VAL A 62 -18.55 -5.06 -4.19
N VAL A 63 -18.02 -3.91 -3.76
CA VAL A 63 -18.84 -2.72 -3.55
C VAL A 63 -19.36 -2.36 -4.95
N GLU A 64 -20.57 -2.81 -5.29
CA GLU A 64 -21.22 -2.47 -6.56
C GLU A 64 -21.40 -0.95 -6.70
N GLU A 65 -21.33 -0.19 -5.60
CA GLU A 65 -21.27 1.28 -5.62
C GLU A 65 -19.95 1.86 -6.14
N GLU A 66 -18.94 1.03 -6.42
CA GLU A 66 -17.62 1.46 -6.91
C GLU A 66 -17.12 0.64 -8.11
N ARG A 67 -18.02 0.04 -8.89
CA ARG A 67 -17.74 -0.16 -10.33
C ARG A 67 -17.43 1.17 -11.03
N ASP A 68 -17.84 2.28 -10.42
CA ASP A 68 -17.39 3.62 -10.74
C ASP A 68 -15.90 3.84 -10.43
N THR A 69 -15.23 3.17 -9.50
CA THR A 69 -13.89 3.61 -9.00
C THR A 69 -12.73 3.21 -9.90
N LEU A 70 -12.90 2.17 -10.74
CA LEU A 70 -11.98 1.88 -11.85
C LEU A 70 -12.29 2.73 -13.09
N ASP A 71 -13.57 2.99 -13.42
CA ASP A 71 -13.95 4.00 -14.44
C ASP A 71 -13.61 5.44 -14.01
N THR A 72 -13.50 5.69 -12.70
CA THR A 72 -13.03 6.95 -12.13
C THR A 72 -11.54 7.09 -12.43
N VAL A 73 -10.75 6.02 -12.54
CA VAL A 73 -9.34 6.15 -13.00
C VAL A 73 -9.30 6.61 -14.46
N GLU A 74 -10.17 6.10 -15.33
CA GLU A 74 -10.29 6.55 -16.72
C GLU A 74 -10.76 8.02 -16.80
N SER A 75 -11.73 8.42 -15.98
CA SER A 75 -12.21 9.81 -15.88
C SER A 75 -11.18 10.76 -15.25
N LEU A 76 -10.39 10.30 -14.30
CA LEU A 76 -9.37 11.07 -13.58
C LEU A 76 -8.06 11.25 -14.35
N VAL A 77 -7.86 10.44 -15.40
CA VAL A 77 -6.75 10.52 -16.36
C VAL A 77 -7.20 11.24 -17.64
N GLY A 78 -8.49 11.20 -17.98
CA GLY A 78 -9.09 11.85 -19.16
C GLY A 78 -9.32 13.37 -19.08
N GLU A 79 -9.21 14.01 -17.91
CA GLU A 79 -9.40 15.48 -17.75
C GLU A 79 -8.18 16.33 -18.23
N ARG A 80 -7.32 15.82 -19.11
CA ARG A 80 -6.16 16.56 -19.67
C ARG A 80 -6.25 16.88 -21.16
N GLU A 81 -7.44 16.86 -21.75
CA GLU A 81 -7.68 17.41 -23.10
C GLU A 81 -8.88 18.36 -23.13
N GLU A 82 -8.70 19.59 -22.62
CA GLU A 82 -9.37 20.81 -23.12
C GLU A 82 -8.35 21.93 -23.30
#